data_AF-A0AAU7KC02-F1
#
_entry.id   AF-A0AAU7KC02-F1
#
_cell.length_a   1.000
_cell.length_b   1.000
_cell.length_c   1.000
_cell.angle_alpha   90.00
_cell.angle_beta   90.00
_cell.angle_gamma   90.00
#
_symmetry.space_group_name_H-M   'P 1'
#
loop_
_entity.id
_entity.type
_entity.pdbx_description
1 polymer ?
#
loop_
_entity_poly.entity_id
_entity_poly.type
_entity_poly.pdbx_seq_one_letter_code
_entity_poly.pdbx_strand_id
1 'polypeptide(L)'
;MARKPMQKRRKAAQKASTDTRWRSERYLAFVRPLSCCVCDGQAHSAHHVIGIWHASGMGLKAPDSLAMPVCDGPGGCHQAIHASPEMQARQPWWLTHTINRGLDHFTDEPIVGALADALEFIAAKEDAHG
;
A
#
# COMPACT_ATOMS: atom_id res chain seq x y z
N MET A 1 51.09 14.79 22.25
CA MET A 1 50.07 15.01 21.22
C MET A 1 48.70 14.71 21.82
N ALA A 2 47.89 15.73 22.15
CA ALA A 2 46.60 15.54 22.78
C ALA A 2 45.49 15.31 21.74
N ARG A 3 44.79 14.18 21.82
CA ARG A 3 43.65 13.84 20.96
C ARG A 3 42.41 14.64 21.40
N LYS A 4 41.83 15.44 20.51
CA LYS A 4 40.58 16.18 20.74
C LYS A 4 39.39 15.21 20.86
N PRO A 5 38.45 15.45 21.79
CA PRO A 5 37.27 14.60 21.92
C PRO A 5 36.28 14.81 20.77
N MET A 6 35.81 13.70 20.20
CA MET A 6 34.83 13.64 19.12
C MET A 6 33.46 14.11 19.62
N GLN A 7 32.98 15.26 19.13
CA GLN A 7 31.68 15.80 19.49
C GLN A 7 30.57 14.89 18.96
N LYS A 8 29.77 14.31 19.86
CA LYS A 8 28.59 13.50 19.50
C LYS A 8 27.58 14.39 18.76
N ARG A 9 27.37 14.14 17.47
CA ARG A 9 26.28 14.75 16.68
C ARG A 9 24.95 14.45 17.37
N ARG A 10 24.31 15.47 17.91
CA ARG A 10 22.92 15.38 18.42
C ARG A 10 22.02 15.10 17.21
N LYS A 11 21.36 13.94 17.18
CA LYS A 11 20.32 13.65 16.17
C LYS A 11 19.21 14.69 16.34
N ALA A 12 18.90 15.42 15.27
CA ALA A 12 17.74 16.30 15.26
C ALA A 12 16.49 15.47 15.55
N ALA A 13 15.63 15.94 16.47
CA ALA A 13 14.35 15.29 16.74
C ALA A 13 13.50 15.33 15.46
N GLN A 14 13.12 14.15 14.95
CA GLN A 14 12.24 14.06 13.78
C GLN A 14 10.87 14.66 14.14
N LYS A 15 10.43 15.64 13.35
CA LYS A 15 9.10 16.23 13.43
C LYS A 15 8.05 15.13 13.27
N ALA A 16 7.06 15.09 14.16
CA ALA A 16 5.98 14.11 14.11
C ALA A 16 5.27 14.14 12.75
N SER A 17 5.04 12.97 12.15
CA SER A 17 4.33 12.81 10.89
C SER A 17 2.86 13.22 11.06
N THR A 18 2.33 14.04 10.14
CA THR A 18 0.89 14.39 10.09
C THR A 18 0.08 13.39 9.25
N ASP A 19 0.62 12.20 8.95
CA ASP A 19 -0.07 11.17 8.17
C ASP A 19 -1.22 10.57 8.98
N THR A 20 -2.46 10.96 8.67
CA THR A 20 -3.69 10.44 9.30
C THR A 20 -4.22 9.17 8.63
N ARG A 21 -3.51 8.64 7.63
CA ARG A 21 -3.93 7.43 6.91
C ARG A 21 -3.81 6.20 7.79
N TRP A 22 -4.74 5.26 7.59
CA TRP A 22 -4.69 3.99 8.30
C TRP A 22 -3.45 3.17 7.90
N ARG A 23 -2.75 2.66 8.91
CA ARG A 23 -1.54 1.85 8.79
C ARG A 23 -1.69 0.56 9.58
N SER A 24 -1.33 -0.57 8.99
CA SER A 24 -1.42 -1.87 9.63
C SER A 24 -0.40 -2.84 9.06
N GLU A 25 0.70 -3.01 9.79
CA GLU A 25 1.71 -4.01 9.44
C GLU A 25 1.12 -5.43 9.49
N ARG A 26 0.12 -5.69 10.35
CA ARG A 26 -0.59 -6.97 10.39
C ARG A 26 -1.31 -7.26 9.08
N TYR A 27 -1.96 -6.26 8.48
CA TYR A 27 -2.58 -6.40 7.16
C TYR A 27 -1.52 -6.53 6.06
N LEU A 28 -0.47 -5.70 6.05
CA LEU A 28 0.59 -5.80 5.04
C LEU A 28 1.31 -7.15 5.09
N ALA A 29 1.53 -7.71 6.28
CA ALA A 29 2.10 -9.05 6.46
C ALA A 29 1.19 -10.17 5.92
N PHE A 30 -0.13 -9.97 5.95
CA PHE A 30 -1.09 -10.85 5.28
C PHE A 30 -1.04 -10.71 3.75
N VAL A 31 -0.86 -9.50 3.22
CA VAL A 31 -0.85 -9.25 1.76
C VAL A 31 0.42 -9.78 1.09
N ARG A 32 1.62 -9.52 1.63
CA ARG A 32 2.91 -9.86 1.00
C ARG A 32 3.07 -11.32 0.54
N PRO A 33 2.60 -12.35 1.29
CA PRO A 33 2.75 -13.74 0.88
C PRO A 33 1.70 -14.22 -0.12
N LEU A 34 0.65 -13.45 -0.42
CA LEU A 34 -0.36 -13.85 -1.40
C LEU A 34 0.25 -13.92 -2.82
N SER A 35 -0.39 -14.68 -3.72
CA SER A 35 -0.05 -14.67 -5.15
C SER A 35 -0.19 -13.27 -5.74
N CYS A 36 0.70 -12.92 -6.66
CA CYS A 36 0.65 -11.66 -7.40
C CYS A 36 -0.66 -11.56 -8.16
N CYS A 37 -1.41 -10.49 -7.93
CA CYS A 37 -2.72 -10.30 -8.55
C CYS A 37 -2.68 -10.07 -10.08
N VAL A 38 -1.48 -9.90 -10.65
CA VAL A 38 -1.26 -9.66 -12.08
C VAL A 38 -0.87 -10.93 -12.83
N CYS A 39 0.07 -11.72 -12.29
CA CYS A 39 0.69 -12.84 -12.99
C CYS A 39 0.61 -14.17 -12.23
N ASP A 40 -0.09 -14.21 -11.08
CA ASP A 40 -0.27 -15.37 -10.21
C ASP A 40 1.02 -15.97 -9.60
N GLY A 41 2.19 -15.41 -9.93
CA GLY A 41 3.47 -15.76 -9.30
C GLY A 41 3.58 -15.29 -7.85
N GLN A 42 4.76 -15.44 -7.24
CA GLN A 42 4.96 -14.99 -5.87
C GLN A 42 5.09 -13.46 -5.78
N ALA A 43 4.28 -12.81 -4.94
CA ALA A 43 4.28 -11.35 -4.81
C ALA A 43 5.50 -10.82 -4.04
N HIS A 44 5.68 -11.23 -2.79
CA HIS A 44 6.67 -10.65 -1.86
C HIS A 44 6.46 -9.17 -1.48
N SER A 45 5.67 -8.41 -2.26
CA SER A 45 5.35 -7.00 -2.00
C SER A 45 3.88 -6.76 -1.67
N ALA A 46 3.63 -5.77 -0.80
CA ALA A 46 2.34 -5.14 -0.65
C ALA A 46 2.39 -3.77 -1.34
N HIS A 47 1.83 -3.68 -2.53
CA HIS A 47 1.85 -2.50 -3.38
C HIS A 47 0.63 -1.63 -3.14
N HIS A 48 0.85 -0.41 -2.66
CA HIS A 48 -0.20 0.59 -2.51
C HIS A 48 -0.63 1.15 -3.86
N VAL A 49 -1.93 1.36 -4.03
CA VAL A 49 -2.51 1.97 -5.23
C VAL A 49 -1.80 3.26 -5.66
N ILE A 50 -1.58 3.42 -6.97
CA ILE A 50 -0.91 4.59 -7.54
C ILE A 50 -1.54 5.06 -8.87
N GLY A 51 -1.40 6.34 -9.19
CA GLY A 51 -1.76 6.87 -10.52
C GLY A 51 -3.26 7.02 -10.77
N ILE A 52 -4.10 6.58 -9.83
CA ILE A 52 -5.56 6.73 -9.87
C ILE A 52 -6.09 7.37 -8.58
N TRP A 53 -7.22 8.07 -8.71
CA TRP A 53 -8.06 8.65 -7.65
C TRP A 53 -7.40 9.62 -6.64
N HIS A 54 -6.11 9.91 -6.80
CA HIS A 54 -5.30 10.67 -5.83
C HIS A 54 -5.47 10.11 -4.41
N ALA A 55 -5.47 8.79 -4.27
CA ALA A 55 -5.62 8.08 -3.00
C ALA A 55 -4.48 8.37 -2.00
N SER A 56 -3.42 9.05 -2.44
CA SER A 56 -2.39 9.65 -1.61
C SER A 56 -2.08 11.08 -2.02
N GLY A 57 -1.57 11.87 -1.05
CA GLY A 57 -1.00 13.18 -1.32
C GLY A 57 0.39 13.04 -1.96
N MET A 58 0.88 14.13 -2.57
CA MET A 58 2.19 14.15 -3.23
C MET A 58 3.30 13.65 -2.30
N GLY A 59 4.00 12.59 -2.73
CA GLY A 59 5.10 11.98 -1.98
C GLY A 59 4.70 11.06 -0.83
N LEU A 60 3.40 10.74 -0.67
CA LEU A 60 2.89 9.85 0.38
C LEU A 60 2.32 8.56 -0.22
N LYS A 61 2.31 7.49 0.60
CA LYS A 61 1.65 6.22 0.23
C LYS A 61 0.16 6.28 0.56
N ALA A 62 -0.66 5.65 -0.27
CA ALA A 62 -2.08 5.46 0.02
C ALA A 62 -2.26 4.65 1.33
N PRO A 63 -3.43 4.68 1.99
CA PRO A 63 -3.71 3.86 3.18
C PRO A 63 -3.36 2.39 2.97
N ASP A 64 -2.97 1.69 4.05
CA ASP A 64 -2.55 0.29 3.92
C ASP A 64 -3.68 -0.64 3.49
N SER A 65 -4.94 -0.27 3.71
CA SER A 65 -6.12 -0.99 3.21
C SER A 65 -6.25 -0.96 1.69
N LEU A 66 -5.53 -0.05 1.01
CA LEU A 66 -5.43 0.03 -0.45
C LEU A 66 -4.11 -0.56 -0.98
N ALA A 67 -3.62 -1.61 -0.34
CA ALA A 67 -2.47 -2.39 -0.81
C ALA A 67 -2.91 -3.73 -1.45
N MET A 68 -2.20 -4.14 -2.50
CA MET A 68 -2.42 -5.39 -3.24
C MET A 68 -1.12 -6.18 -3.45
N PRO A 69 -1.17 -7.51 -3.59
CA PRO A 69 0.02 -8.34 -3.73
C PRO A 69 0.57 -8.26 -5.17
N VAL A 70 1.82 -7.85 -5.33
CA VAL A 70 2.50 -7.81 -6.64
C VAL A 70 3.91 -8.33 -6.55
N CYS A 71 4.42 -8.94 -7.62
CA CYS A 71 5.81 -9.37 -7.70
C CYS A 71 6.77 -8.17 -7.85
N ASP A 72 7.85 -8.21 -7.07
CA ASP A 72 8.96 -7.26 -7.10
C ASP A 72 10.09 -7.72 -8.06
N GLY A 73 11.08 -6.85 -8.27
CA GLY A 73 12.29 -7.12 -9.05
C GLY A 73 12.27 -6.54 -10.47
N PRO A 74 13.41 -6.56 -11.19
CA PRO A 74 13.50 -6.05 -12.56
C PRO A 74 12.53 -6.77 -13.49
N GLY A 75 11.66 -6.01 -14.16
CA GLY A 75 10.62 -6.59 -15.04
C GLY A 75 9.42 -7.19 -14.29
N GLY A 76 9.35 -7.02 -12.96
CA GLY A 76 8.22 -7.46 -12.15
C GLY A 76 6.96 -6.61 -12.35
N CYS A 77 5.83 -7.13 -11.91
CA CYS A 77 4.53 -6.47 -12.04
C CYS A 77 4.46 -5.17 -11.25
N HIS A 78 5.19 -5.05 -10.14
CA HIS A 78 5.31 -3.79 -9.41
C HIS A 78 5.81 -2.66 -10.34
N GLN A 79 6.92 -2.88 -11.04
CA GLN A 79 7.48 -1.90 -11.96
C GLN A 79 6.52 -1.60 -13.13
N ALA A 80 5.85 -2.63 -13.66
CA ALA A 80 4.89 -2.48 -14.74
C ALA A 80 3.71 -1.57 -14.35
N ILE A 81 3.20 -1.66 -13.12
CA ILE A 81 2.11 -0.80 -12.62
C ILE A 81 2.57 0.66 -12.53
N HIS A 82 3.78 0.92 -12.04
CA HIS A 82 4.32 2.30 -12.01
C HIS A 82 4.50 2.88 -13.42
N ALA A 83 4.80 2.04 -14.41
CA ALA A 83 5.15 2.47 -15.76
C ALA A 83 3.96 2.61 -16.73
N SER A 84 2.82 1.96 -16.46
CA SER A 84 1.73 1.84 -17.43
C SER A 84 0.39 2.36 -16.88
N PRO A 85 -0.22 3.40 -17.49
CA PRO A 85 -1.57 3.83 -17.17
C PRO A 85 -2.62 2.72 -17.33
N GLU A 86 -2.43 1.82 -18.30
CA GLU A 86 -3.32 0.68 -18.52
C GLU A 86 -3.28 -0.30 -17.34
N MET A 87 -2.10 -0.53 -16.77
CA MET A 87 -1.96 -1.34 -15.56
C MET A 87 -2.56 -0.62 -14.35
N GLN A 88 -2.43 0.70 -14.29
CA GLN A 88 -3.00 1.50 -13.21
C GLN A 88 -4.54 1.44 -13.21
N ALA A 89 -5.17 1.46 -14.38
CA ALA A 89 -6.61 1.34 -14.53
C ALA A 89 -7.18 -0.01 -14.06
N ARG A 90 -6.35 -1.06 -13.94
CA ARG A 90 -6.78 -2.39 -13.46
C ARG A 90 -6.70 -2.57 -11.95
N GLN A 91 -6.04 -1.66 -11.25
CA GLN A 91 -5.90 -1.69 -9.78
C GLN A 91 -7.22 -1.80 -9.01
N PRO A 92 -8.35 -1.17 -9.40
CA PRO A 92 -9.62 -1.30 -8.68
C PRO A 92 -10.07 -2.75 -8.51
N TRP A 93 -9.94 -3.54 -9.58
CA TRP A 93 -10.30 -4.95 -9.58
C TRP A 93 -9.37 -5.78 -8.67
N TRP A 94 -8.05 -5.55 -8.75
CA TRP A 94 -7.06 -6.22 -7.90
C TRP A 94 -7.23 -5.89 -6.42
N LEU A 95 -7.53 -4.63 -6.11
CA LEU A 95 -7.81 -4.17 -4.75
C LEU A 95 -9.04 -4.85 -4.19
N THR A 96 -10.16 -4.81 -4.91
CA THR A 96 -11.42 -5.43 -4.47
C THR A 96 -11.22 -6.91 -4.15
N HIS A 97 -10.52 -7.63 -5.03
CA HIS A 97 -10.20 -9.04 -4.79
C HIS A 97 -9.32 -9.23 -3.54
N THR A 98 -8.26 -8.43 -3.37
CA THR A 98 -7.37 -8.53 -2.21
C THR A 98 -8.09 -8.21 -0.90
N ILE A 99 -8.92 -7.17 -0.91
CA ILE A 99 -9.69 -6.72 0.25
C ILE A 99 -10.68 -7.81 0.68
N ASN A 100 -11.38 -8.44 -0.27
CA ASN A 100 -12.29 -9.55 0.04
C ASN A 100 -11.56 -10.73 0.69
N ARG A 101 -10.36 -11.09 0.21
CA ARG A 101 -9.53 -12.11 0.88
C ARG A 101 -9.13 -11.69 2.30
N GLY A 102 -8.90 -10.40 2.52
CA GLY A 102 -8.65 -9.84 3.85
C GLY A 102 -9.87 -9.97 4.76
N LEU A 103 -11.07 -9.67 4.26
CA LEU A 103 -12.33 -9.81 5.00
C LEU A 103 -12.66 -11.28 5.32
N ASP A 104 -12.25 -12.23 4.47
CA ASP A 104 -12.36 -13.66 4.78
C ASP A 104 -11.38 -14.11 5.88
N HIS A 105 -10.25 -13.40 6.03
CA HIS A 105 -9.18 -13.77 6.97
C HIS A 105 -9.30 -13.09 8.33
N PHE A 106 -9.67 -11.82 8.35
CA PHE A 106 -9.77 -11.01 9.56
C PHE A 106 -11.22 -10.86 10.01
N THR A 107 -11.45 -10.96 11.31
CA THR A 107 -12.78 -10.78 11.90
C THR A 107 -12.80 -9.69 12.97
N ASP A 108 -11.65 -9.06 13.25
CA ASP A 108 -11.47 -8.10 14.33
C ASP A 108 -11.15 -6.69 13.84
N GLU A 109 -11.64 -5.72 14.60
CA GLU A 109 -11.30 -4.31 14.42
C GLU A 109 -9.85 -4.01 14.86
N PRO A 110 -9.17 -3.01 14.27
CA PRO A 110 -9.68 -2.07 13.28
C PRO A 110 -9.55 -2.54 11.81
N ILE A 111 -9.17 -3.80 11.57
CA ILE A 111 -8.88 -4.25 10.19
C ILE A 111 -10.16 -4.38 9.38
N VAL A 112 -11.18 -5.03 9.93
CA VAL A 112 -12.46 -5.22 9.20
C VAL A 112 -13.07 -3.88 8.80
N GLY A 113 -13.16 -2.91 9.71
CA GLY A 113 -13.65 -1.57 9.40
C GLY A 113 -12.82 -0.89 8.32
N ALA A 114 -11.48 -0.91 8.42
CA ALA A 114 -10.62 -0.28 7.41
C ALA A 114 -10.72 -0.92 6.01
N LEU A 115 -11.03 -2.22 5.95
CA LEU A 115 -11.28 -2.94 4.69
C LEU A 115 -12.67 -2.65 4.12
N ALA A 116 -13.69 -2.54 4.97
CA ALA A 116 -15.02 -2.12 4.55
C ALA A 116 -15.02 -0.69 3.99
N ASP A 117 -14.40 0.26 4.70
CA ASP A 117 -14.22 1.65 4.26
C ASP A 117 -13.47 1.71 2.92
N ALA A 118 -12.51 0.82 2.70
CA ALA A 118 -11.76 0.75 1.44
C ALA A 118 -12.64 0.29 0.26
N LEU A 119 -13.55 -0.67 0.48
CA LEU A 119 -14.52 -1.07 -0.55
C LEU A 119 -15.50 0.06 -0.88
N GLU A 120 -16.01 0.77 0.12
CA GLU A 120 -16.89 1.93 -0.08
C GLU A 120 -16.17 3.02 -0.87
N PHE A 121 -14.91 3.31 -0.53
CA PHE A 121 -14.07 4.24 -1.27
C PHE A 121 -13.90 3.82 -2.73
N ILE A 122 -13.59 2.55 -3.00
CA ILE A 122 -13.44 2.03 -4.37
C ILE A 122 -14.74 2.19 -5.15
N ALA A 123 -15.87 1.78 -4.58
CA ALA A 123 -17.18 1.88 -5.22
C ALA A 123 -17.52 3.33 -5.58
N ALA A 124 -17.36 4.26 -4.62
CA ALA A 124 -17.61 5.68 -4.85
C ALA A 124 -16.71 6.29 -5.93
N LYS A 125 -15.48 5.77 -6.11
CA LYS A 125 -14.56 6.23 -7.14
C LYS A 125 -14.89 5.66 -8.51
N GLU A 126 -15.23 4.38 -8.61
CA GLU A 126 -15.64 3.77 -9.87
C GLU A 126 -16.94 4.39 -10.39
N ASP A 127 -17.92 4.67 -9.53
CA ASP A 127 -19.18 5.32 -9.92
C ASP A 127 -18.97 6.76 -10.44
N ALA A 128 -17.97 7.48 -9.92
CA ALA A 128 -17.66 8.84 -10.35
C ALA A 128 -16.87 8.91 -11.67
N HIS A 129 -16.35 7.78 -12.15
CA HIS A 129 -15.45 7.68 -13.29
C HIS A 129 -15.93 6.72 -14.40
N GLY A 130 -17.04 6.01 -14.20
CA GLY A 130 -17.76 5.23 -15.21
C GLY A 130 -18.75 6.07 -16.01
#